data_AF-A0A6A5GMG6-F1
#
_entry.id   AF-A0A6A5GMG6-F1
#
_cell.length_a   1.000
_cell.length_b   1.000
_cell.length_c   1.000
_cell.angle_alpha   90.00
_cell.angle_beta   90.00
_cell.angle_gamma   90.00
#
_symmetry.space_group_name_H-M   'P 1'
#
loop_
_entity.id
_entity.type
_entity.pdbx_description
1 polymer ?
#
loop_
_entity_poly.entity_id
_entity_poly.type
_entity_poly.pdbx_seq_one_letter_code
_entity_poly.pdbx_strand_id
1 'polypeptide(L)'
;MDIFGISAGLLGMYLNGIYTAFFCFQDHLTSYIYILLGIFVITAYVPTRQDFFERKIVGSRVGLLHIIYCIIITFGICPTVHWVFLHGGFDSDHVVKWFPNVIVLYSLIAAAFMFYVTMVPERLWPGKFDVVGCSHQWWHIFILGAMIYWQQSGNQLLTEYRSFSDSCHRFIPQQNFSEISHSISNYSHPSM
;
A
#
# COMPACT_ATOMS: atom_id res chain seq x y z
N MET A 1 -2.38 6.49 -21.85
CA MET A 1 -3.53 5.94 -21.10
C MET A 1 -3.09 4.92 -20.03
N ASP A 2 -2.04 4.13 -20.26
CA ASP A 2 -1.51 3.18 -19.25
C ASP A 2 -1.06 3.84 -17.92
N ILE A 3 -0.29 4.94 -17.99
CA ILE A 3 0.22 5.64 -16.79
C ILE A 3 -0.90 6.16 -15.90
N PHE A 4 -1.97 6.73 -16.48
CA PHE A 4 -3.10 7.22 -15.70
C PHE A 4 -3.80 6.07 -14.95
N GLY A 5 -3.98 4.92 -15.60
CA GLY A 5 -4.52 3.72 -14.98
C GLY A 5 -3.64 3.23 -13.82
N ILE A 6 -2.31 3.20 -14.01
CA ILE A 6 -1.35 2.85 -12.96
C ILE A 6 -1.46 3.82 -11.78
N SER A 7 -1.47 5.13 -12.03
CA SER A 7 -1.59 6.14 -10.96
C SER A 7 -2.89 5.97 -10.18
N ALA A 8 -4.01 5.84 -10.88
CA ALA A 8 -5.33 5.69 -10.25
C ALA A 8 -5.46 4.39 -9.46
N GLY A 9 -4.98 3.27 -10.01
CA GLY A 9 -4.97 1.98 -9.33
C GLY A 9 -4.11 2.01 -8.06
N LEU A 10 -2.91 2.58 -8.16
CA LEU A 10 -2.00 2.75 -7.03
C LEU A 10 -2.63 3.61 -5.94
N LEU A 11 -3.21 4.77 -6.30
CA LEU A 11 -3.91 5.64 -5.37
C LEU A 11 -5.05 4.92 -4.65
N GLY A 12 -5.88 4.18 -5.39
CA GLY A 12 -6.99 3.41 -4.82
C GLY A 12 -6.50 2.35 -3.82
N MET A 13 -5.45 1.60 -4.15
CA MET A 13 -4.88 0.59 -3.26
C MET A 13 -4.29 1.20 -1.99
N TYR A 14 -3.58 2.32 -2.10
CA TYR A 14 -3.05 3.05 -0.94
C TYR A 14 -4.15 3.61 -0.06
N LEU A 15 -5.16 4.26 -0.64
CA LEU A 15 -6.28 4.82 0.11
C LEU A 15 -7.00 3.75 0.90
N ASN A 16 -7.36 2.62 0.25
CA ASN A 16 -8.00 1.50 0.92
C ASN A 16 -7.11 0.93 2.05
N GLY A 17 -5.81 0.75 1.79
CA GLY A 17 -4.88 0.19 2.77
C GLY A 17 -4.63 1.09 3.97
N ILE A 18 -4.33 2.37 3.74
CA ILE A 18 -4.07 3.35 4.80
C ILE A 18 -5.35 3.58 5.63
N TYR A 19 -6.50 3.73 4.96
CA TYR A 19 -7.76 3.97 5.66
C TYR A 19 -8.13 2.81 6.58
N THR A 20 -7.99 1.57 6.11
CA THR A 20 -8.32 0.39 6.91
C THR A 20 -7.28 0.11 7.99
N ALA A 21 -5.99 0.32 7.73
CA ALA A 21 -4.92 0.11 8.70
C ALA A 21 -4.98 1.11 9.87
N PHE A 22 -5.23 2.40 9.59
CA PHE A 22 -5.18 3.47 10.58
C PHE A 22 -6.58 3.97 10.98
N PHE A 23 -7.62 3.18 10.76
CA PHE A 23 -9.01 3.54 11.06
C PHE A 23 -9.17 4.05 12.51
N CYS A 24 -8.50 3.40 13.46
CA CYS A 24 -8.53 3.75 14.87
C CYS A 24 -7.51 4.82 15.30
N PHE A 25 -6.60 5.23 14.41
CA PHE A 25 -5.52 6.18 14.68
C PHE A 25 -5.61 7.39 13.74
N GLN A 26 -6.50 8.33 14.06
CA GLN A 26 -6.86 9.45 13.18
C GLN A 26 -5.69 10.39 12.85
N ASP A 27 -4.77 10.61 13.80
CA ASP A 27 -3.60 11.49 13.60
C ASP A 27 -2.62 10.89 12.56
N HIS A 28 -2.36 9.58 12.66
CA HIS A 28 -1.52 8.87 11.71
C HIS A 28 -2.20 8.73 10.34
N LEU A 29 -3.50 8.40 10.33
CA LEU A 29 -4.30 8.33 9.11
C LEU A 29 -4.22 9.64 8.30
N THR A 30 -4.49 10.76 8.97
CA THR A 30 -4.48 12.09 8.35
C THR A 30 -3.10 12.42 7.77
N SER A 31 -2.04 12.15 8.55
CA SER A 31 -0.66 12.36 8.12
C SER A 31 -0.30 11.57 6.86
N TYR A 32 -0.64 10.27 6.82
CA TYR A 32 -0.37 9.43 5.65
C TYR A 32 -1.22 9.82 4.42
N ILE A 33 -2.45 10.28 4.61
CA ILE A 33 -3.28 10.78 3.50
C ILE A 33 -2.65 12.04 2.87
N TYR A 34 -2.15 12.98 3.67
CA TYR A 34 -1.47 14.16 3.14
C TYR A 34 -0.20 13.80 2.37
N ILE A 35 0.61 12.87 2.89
CA ILE A 35 1.79 12.36 2.20
C ILE A 35 1.40 11.72 0.86
N LEU A 36 0.38 10.87 0.86
CA LEU A 36 -0.11 10.20 -0.35
C LEU A 36 -0.62 11.20 -1.39
N LEU A 37 -1.37 12.21 -0.97
CA LEU A 37 -1.86 13.28 -1.84
C LEU A 37 -0.69 14.04 -2.47
N GLY A 38 0.33 14.40 -1.69
CA GLY A 38 1.53 15.05 -2.18
C GLY A 38 2.27 14.21 -3.23
N ILE A 39 2.47 12.92 -2.96
CA ILE A 39 3.05 11.97 -3.92
C ILE A 39 2.21 11.92 -5.19
N PHE A 40 0.88 11.83 -5.08
CA PHE A 40 -0.01 11.74 -6.22
C PHE A 40 0.07 12.98 -7.12
N VAL A 41 0.05 14.19 -6.54
CA VAL A 41 0.21 15.45 -7.26
C VAL A 41 1.55 15.48 -8.02
N ILE A 42 2.64 15.08 -7.36
CA ILE A 42 3.96 14.99 -8.01
C ILE A 42 3.92 14.01 -9.18
N THR A 43 3.36 12.80 -8.98
CA THR A 43 3.29 11.78 -10.03
C THR A 43 2.35 12.11 -11.17
N ALA A 44 1.33 12.94 -10.94
CA ALA A 44 0.47 13.46 -11.99
C ALA A 44 1.16 14.58 -12.78
N TYR A 45 1.98 15.39 -12.11
CA TYR A 45 2.70 16.50 -12.73
C TYR A 45 3.94 16.05 -13.53
N VAL A 46 4.78 15.18 -12.99
CA VAL A 46 6.06 14.77 -13.61
C VAL A 46 5.90 14.24 -15.05
N PRO A 47 4.90 13.40 -15.40
CA PRO A 47 4.70 12.93 -16.76
C PRO A 47 4.29 14.02 -17.77
N THR A 48 3.82 15.19 -17.32
CA THR A 48 3.49 16.32 -18.22
C THR A 48 4.73 17.00 -18.79
N ARG A 49 5.91 16.77 -18.19
CA ARG A 49 7.19 17.28 -18.66
C ARG A 49 7.80 16.28 -19.64
N GLN A 50 7.90 16.68 -20.92
CA GLN A 50 8.41 15.84 -22.02
C GLN A 50 9.82 15.29 -21.75
N ASP A 51 10.66 16.05 -21.04
CA ASP A 51 12.04 15.67 -20.70
C ASP A 51 12.17 14.40 -19.84
N PHE A 52 11.13 14.04 -19.08
CA PHE A 52 11.14 12.85 -18.22
C PHE A 52 10.74 11.58 -18.98
N PHE A 53 10.01 11.72 -20.08
CA PHE A 53 9.58 10.61 -20.92
C PHE A 53 10.70 10.11 -21.84
N GLU A 54 11.56 11.03 -22.28
CA GLU A 54 12.69 10.79 -23.19
C GLU A 54 13.91 10.14 -22.49
N ARG A 55 14.02 10.26 -21.16
CA ARG A 55 15.08 9.61 -20.35
C ARG A 55 14.79 8.13 -20.12
N LYS A 56 14.69 7.36 -21.20
CA LYS A 56 14.80 5.89 -21.16
C LYS A 56 16.24 5.53 -20.80
N ILE A 57 16.42 4.62 -19.85
CA ILE A 57 17.71 3.96 -19.66
C ILE A 57 17.97 3.15 -20.94
N VAL A 58 19.06 3.45 -21.63
CA VAL A 58 19.44 2.87 -22.91
C VAL A 58 19.28 1.35 -22.87
N GLY A 59 18.38 0.81 -23.70
CA GLY A 59 18.17 -0.63 -23.87
C GLY A 59 17.13 -1.32 -22.96
N SER A 60 16.43 -0.60 -22.07
CA SER A 60 15.39 -1.18 -21.19
C SER A 60 14.01 -0.52 -21.36
N ARG A 61 12.90 -1.27 -21.19
CA ARG A 61 11.54 -0.69 -21.08
C ARG A 61 11.37 0.15 -19.81
N VAL A 62 12.29 0.04 -18.84
CA VAL A 62 12.28 0.76 -17.56
C VAL A 62 12.86 2.16 -17.73
N GLY A 63 11.99 3.16 -17.87
CA GLY A 63 12.35 4.58 -17.83
C GLY A 63 12.35 5.15 -16.40
N LEU A 64 12.82 6.39 -16.24
CA LEU A 64 12.83 7.11 -14.95
C LEU A 64 11.47 7.13 -14.24
N LEU A 65 10.37 7.26 -14.99
CA LEU A 65 9.01 7.18 -14.44
C LEU A 65 8.71 5.85 -13.75
N HIS A 66 9.18 4.73 -14.30
CA HIS A 66 8.96 3.41 -13.70
C HIS A 66 9.72 3.26 -12.38
N ILE A 67 10.93 3.84 -12.29
CA ILE A 67 11.71 3.89 -11.05
C ILE A 67 10.96 4.70 -9.98
N ILE A 68 10.39 5.85 -10.35
CA ILE A 68 9.57 6.66 -9.43
C ILE A 68 8.39 5.83 -8.91
N TYR A 69 7.66 5.13 -9.78
CA TYR A 69 6.58 4.25 -9.35
C TYR A 69 7.06 3.11 -8.44
N CYS A 70 8.21 2.50 -8.73
CA CYS A 70 8.78 1.45 -7.87
C CYS A 70 9.11 2.00 -6.47
N ILE A 71 9.67 3.20 -6.37
CA ILE A 71 9.97 3.86 -5.08
C ILE A 71 8.66 4.09 -4.31
N ILE A 72 7.61 4.58 -4.99
CA ILE A 72 6.31 4.80 -4.35
C ILE A 72 5.72 3.50 -3.86
N ILE A 73 5.66 2.45 -4.69
CA ILE A 73 5.15 1.12 -4.28
C ILE A 73 5.92 0.61 -3.05
N THR A 74 7.25 0.77 -3.04
CA THR A 74 8.11 0.35 -1.93
C THR A 74 7.86 1.17 -0.67
N PHE A 75 7.51 2.46 -0.79
CA PHE A 75 7.09 3.28 0.35
C PHE A 75 5.88 2.67 1.07
N GLY A 76 5.05 1.86 0.40
CA GLY A 76 3.93 1.14 1.04
C GLY A 76 4.35 0.15 2.13
N ILE A 77 5.59 -0.29 2.15
CA ILE A 77 6.12 -1.15 3.23
C ILE A 77 6.16 -0.36 4.56
N CYS A 78 6.45 0.94 4.52
CA CYS A 78 6.52 1.78 5.71
C CYS A 78 5.20 1.82 6.52
N PRO A 79 4.03 2.19 5.95
CA PRO A 79 2.77 2.16 6.67
C PRO A 79 2.36 0.74 7.08
N THR A 80 2.70 -0.30 6.31
CA THR A 80 2.45 -1.70 6.73
C THR A 80 3.23 -2.06 7.99
N VAL A 81 4.53 -1.76 8.02
CA VAL A 81 5.39 -2.02 9.19
C VAL A 81 4.91 -1.20 10.39
N HIS A 82 4.59 0.09 10.18
CA HIS A 82 4.06 0.95 11.24
C HIS A 82 2.73 0.42 11.79
N TRP A 83 1.83 -0.06 10.93
CA TRP A 83 0.57 -0.68 11.34
C TRP A 83 0.79 -1.92 12.22
N VAL A 84 1.72 -2.81 11.84
CA VAL A 84 2.09 -4.00 12.64
C VAL A 84 2.56 -3.58 14.04
N PHE A 85 3.43 -2.58 14.13
CA PHE A 85 3.93 -2.09 15.42
C PHE A 85 2.82 -1.48 16.29
N LEU A 86 1.96 -0.63 15.71
CA LEU A 86 0.86 0.00 16.44
C LEU A 86 -0.14 -1.01 17.03
N HIS A 87 -0.35 -2.13 16.34
CA HIS A 87 -1.28 -3.16 16.78
C HIS A 87 -0.64 -4.23 17.69
N GLY A 88 0.60 -4.00 18.17
CA GLY A 88 1.27 -4.86 19.14
C GLY A 88 2.13 -5.97 18.54
N GLY A 89 2.47 -5.86 17.26
CA GLY A 89 3.32 -6.83 16.57
C GLY A 89 2.60 -8.13 16.22
N PHE A 90 3.38 -9.19 15.96
CA PHE A 90 2.88 -10.51 15.58
C PHE A 90 2.30 -11.31 16.75
N ASP A 91 2.38 -10.81 17.98
CA ASP A 91 1.73 -11.41 19.15
C ASP A 91 0.25 -11.04 19.24
N SER A 92 -0.20 -10.07 18.45
CA SER A 92 -1.60 -9.64 18.38
C SER A 92 -2.40 -10.52 17.42
N ASP A 93 -3.49 -11.11 17.93
CA ASP A 93 -4.45 -11.88 17.12
C ASP A 93 -4.95 -11.10 15.89
N HIS A 94 -5.07 -9.78 16.03
CA HIS A 94 -5.47 -8.90 14.95
C HIS A 94 -4.46 -8.92 13.79
N VAL A 95 -3.18 -8.74 14.10
CA VAL A 95 -2.12 -8.71 13.10
C VAL A 95 -1.99 -10.09 12.45
N VAL A 96 -1.97 -11.16 13.23
CA VAL A 96 -1.84 -12.53 12.70
C VAL A 96 -2.99 -12.90 11.76
N LYS A 97 -4.21 -12.48 12.08
CA LYS A 97 -5.39 -12.72 11.23
C LYS A 97 -5.33 -11.99 9.90
N TRP A 98 -4.88 -10.73 9.89
CA TRP A 98 -4.99 -9.84 8.72
C TRP A 98 -3.69 -9.73 7.90
N PHE A 99 -2.53 -10.02 8.49
CA PHE A 99 -1.23 -10.00 7.81
C PHE A 99 -1.13 -10.93 6.58
N PRO A 100 -1.74 -12.14 6.57
CA PRO A 100 -1.76 -12.97 5.36
C PRO A 100 -2.35 -12.27 4.13
N ASN A 101 -3.35 -11.39 4.30
CA ASN A 101 -3.92 -10.64 3.18
C ASN A 101 -2.90 -9.66 2.57
N VAL A 102 -2.04 -9.09 3.41
CA VAL A 102 -0.93 -8.23 2.97
C VAL A 102 0.11 -9.05 2.21
N ILE A 103 0.45 -10.26 2.67
CA ILE A 103 1.36 -11.16 1.95
C ILE A 103 0.80 -11.52 0.56
N VAL A 104 -0.49 -11.88 0.48
CA VAL A 104 -1.16 -12.21 -0.79
C VAL A 104 -1.11 -11.01 -1.73
N LEU A 105 -1.42 -9.81 -1.25
CA LEU A 105 -1.33 -8.58 -2.02
C LEU A 105 0.07 -8.39 -2.63
N TYR A 106 1.11 -8.39 -1.80
CA TYR A 106 2.48 -8.19 -2.27
C TYR A 106 2.94 -9.30 -3.22
N SER A 107 2.49 -10.53 -3.00
CA SER A 107 2.78 -11.66 -3.89
C SER A 107 2.15 -11.47 -5.27
N LEU A 108 0.91 -11.01 -5.34
CA LEU A 108 0.23 -10.70 -6.61
C LEU A 108 0.90 -9.53 -7.35
N ILE A 109 1.28 -8.47 -6.64
CA ILE A 109 2.01 -7.33 -7.22
C ILE A 109 3.39 -7.78 -7.74
N ALA A 110 4.12 -8.59 -6.97
CA ALA A 110 5.41 -9.13 -7.38
C ALA A 110 5.29 -10.03 -8.61
N ALA A 111 4.26 -10.89 -8.66
CA ALA A 111 3.96 -11.71 -9.83
C ALA A 111 3.66 -10.84 -11.06
N ALA A 112 2.83 -9.81 -10.93
CA ALA A 112 2.56 -8.86 -12.02
C ALA A 112 3.87 -8.25 -12.54
N PHE A 113 4.70 -7.73 -11.64
CA PHE A 113 5.98 -7.13 -12.01
C PHE A 113 6.93 -8.13 -12.69
N MET A 114 6.92 -9.39 -12.26
CA MET A 114 7.68 -10.46 -12.91
C MET A 114 7.26 -10.65 -14.36
N PHE A 115 5.96 -10.74 -14.67
CA PHE A 115 5.49 -10.82 -16.07
C PHE A 115 5.89 -9.59 -16.88
N TYR A 116 5.78 -8.40 -16.29
CA TYR A 116 6.16 -7.14 -16.94
C TYR A 116 7.65 -7.10 -17.32
N VAL A 117 8.55 -7.49 -16.39
CA VAL A 117 10.00 -7.43 -16.60
C VAL A 117 10.51 -8.58 -17.46
N THR A 118 10.06 -9.81 -17.21
CA THR A 118 10.59 -11.00 -17.90
C THR A 118 10.15 -11.09 -19.36
N MET A 119 9.03 -10.44 -19.70
CA MET A 119 8.37 -10.58 -21.00
C MET A 119 8.06 -12.04 -21.32
N VAL A 120 7.74 -12.86 -20.33
CA VAL A 120 7.25 -14.23 -20.57
C VAL A 120 5.73 -14.16 -20.74
N PRO A 121 5.12 -14.84 -21.74
CA PRO A 121 5.70 -15.84 -22.65
C PRO A 121 6.21 -15.31 -24.00
N GLU A 122 5.99 -14.03 -24.33
CA GLU A 122 6.34 -13.45 -25.65
C GLU A 122 7.84 -13.53 -25.99
N ARG A 123 8.72 -13.47 -24.97
CA ARG A 123 10.16 -13.67 -25.11
C ARG A 123 10.53 -15.12 -25.43
N LEU A 124 9.74 -16.09 -24.96
CA LEU A 124 10.01 -17.50 -25.21
C LEU A 124 9.51 -17.92 -26.59
N TRP A 125 8.29 -17.51 -26.97
CA TRP A 125 7.67 -17.86 -28.25
C TRP A 125 7.28 -16.59 -29.04
N PRO A 126 8.25 -15.96 -29.74
CA PRO A 126 7.98 -14.76 -30.52
C PRO A 126 6.96 -15.05 -31.63
N GLY A 127 5.99 -14.15 -31.83
CA GLY A 127 4.97 -14.25 -32.88
C GLY A 127 3.73 -15.08 -32.55
N LYS A 128 3.69 -15.78 -31.40
CA LYS A 128 2.50 -16.55 -30.98
C LYS A 128 1.55 -15.80 -30.05
N PHE A 129 2.07 -14.85 -29.27
CA PHE A 129 1.33 -14.14 -28.22
C PHE A 129 1.14 -12.64 -28.54
N ASP A 130 1.18 -12.26 -29.81
CA ASP A 130 1.17 -10.85 -30.22
C ASP A 130 -0.19 -10.17 -30.00
N VAL A 131 -1.29 -10.94 -29.91
CA VAL A 131 -2.66 -10.43 -29.76
C VAL A 131 -3.30 -10.82 -28.41
N VAL A 132 -3.12 -12.07 -27.97
CA VAL A 132 -3.70 -12.61 -26.73
C VAL A 132 -2.65 -13.36 -25.93
N GLY A 133 -2.63 -13.16 -24.61
CA GLY A 133 -1.70 -13.81 -23.69
C GLY A 133 -0.32 -13.17 -23.62
N CYS A 134 -0.17 -11.93 -24.13
CA CYS A 134 1.08 -11.17 -23.98
C CYS A 134 1.34 -10.86 -22.49
N SER A 135 2.60 -10.67 -22.13
CA SER A 135 3.02 -10.44 -20.75
C SER A 135 2.37 -9.20 -20.14
N HIS A 136 2.06 -8.20 -20.98
CA HIS A 136 1.36 -6.99 -20.58
C HIS A 136 -0.10 -7.27 -20.18
N GLN A 137 -0.80 -8.18 -20.87
CA GLN A 137 -2.14 -8.63 -20.46
C GLN A 137 -2.11 -9.37 -19.13
N TRP A 138 -1.12 -10.25 -18.92
CA TRP A 138 -0.92 -10.91 -17.63
C TRP A 138 -0.67 -9.90 -16.52
N TRP A 139 0.20 -8.90 -16.76
CA TRP A 139 0.43 -7.82 -15.80
C TRP A 139 -0.88 -7.13 -15.38
N HIS A 140 -1.72 -6.72 -16.34
CA HIS A 140 -3.03 -6.13 -16.04
C HIS A 140 -3.95 -7.07 -15.24
N ILE A 141 -4.00 -8.35 -15.60
CA ILE A 141 -4.83 -9.35 -14.90
C ILE A 141 -4.40 -9.49 -13.43
N PHE A 142 -3.10 -9.61 -13.16
CA PHE A 142 -2.59 -9.74 -11.79
C PHE A 142 -2.81 -8.46 -10.97
N ILE A 143 -2.58 -7.28 -11.55
CA ILE A 143 -2.83 -6.00 -10.85
C ILE A 143 -4.33 -5.83 -10.56
N LEU A 144 -5.20 -6.10 -11.53
CA LEU A 144 -6.65 -6.02 -11.33
C LEU A 144 -7.12 -7.01 -10.26
N GLY A 145 -6.61 -8.25 -10.30
CA GLY A 145 -6.88 -9.25 -9.27
C GLY A 145 -6.42 -8.78 -7.88
N ALA A 146 -5.23 -8.18 -7.78
CA ALA A 146 -4.72 -7.61 -6.55
C ALA A 146 -5.60 -6.47 -6.03
N MET A 147 -6.06 -5.57 -6.91
CA MET A 147 -6.97 -4.47 -6.55
C MET A 147 -8.30 -5.00 -6.00
N ILE A 148 -8.92 -5.98 -6.67
CA ILE A 148 -10.18 -6.59 -6.24
C ILE A 148 -10.00 -7.29 -4.89
N TYR A 149 -8.99 -8.13 -4.77
CA TYR A 149 -8.68 -8.85 -3.54
C TYR A 149 -8.44 -7.90 -2.37
N TRP A 150 -7.66 -6.85 -2.60
CA TRP A 150 -7.34 -5.86 -1.58
C TRP A 150 -8.57 -5.06 -1.15
N GLN A 151 -9.42 -4.66 -2.09
CA GLN A 151 -10.68 -3.98 -1.79
C GLN A 151 -11.60 -4.88 -0.97
N GLN A 152 -11.72 -6.16 -1.34
CA GLN A 152 -12.54 -7.13 -0.61
C GLN A 152 -12.01 -7.36 0.81
N SER A 153 -10.71 -7.55 0.97
CA SER A 153 -10.06 -7.73 2.27
C SER A 153 -10.24 -6.50 3.17
N GLY A 154 -10.06 -5.30 2.61
CA GLY A 154 -10.26 -4.04 3.33
C GLY A 154 -11.71 -3.84 3.78
N ASN A 155 -12.68 -4.18 2.92
CA ASN A 155 -14.10 -4.12 3.28
C ASN A 155 -14.44 -5.09 4.41
N GLN A 156 -13.93 -6.33 4.37
CA GLN A 156 -14.15 -7.31 5.44
C GLN A 156 -13.60 -6.81 6.78
N LEU A 157 -12.39 -6.25 6.77
CA LEU A 157 -11.76 -5.66 7.96
C LEU A 157 -12.59 -4.48 8.50
N LEU A 158 -13.05 -3.60 7.62
CA LEU A 158 -13.88 -2.46 7.99
C LEU A 158 -15.25 -2.88 8.55
N THR A 159 -15.84 -3.96 8.03
CA THR A 159 -17.06 -4.55 8.59
C THR A 159 -16.79 -5.10 9.99
N GLU A 160 -15.65 -5.77 10.22
CA GLU A 160 -15.27 -6.23 11.56
C GLU A 160 -15.15 -5.05 12.53
N TYR A 161 -14.46 -3.97 12.14
CA TYR A 161 -14.37 -2.76 12.98
C TYR A 161 -15.71 -2.11 13.28
N ARG A 162 -16.66 -2.13 12.34
CA ARG A 162 -18.00 -1.53 12.56
C ARG A 162 -18.96 -2.45 13.32
N SER A 163 -18.67 -3.75 13.38
CA SER A 163 -19.52 -4.72 14.05
C SER A 163 -19.44 -4.65 15.58
N PHE A 164 -18.35 -4.13 16.14
CA PHE A 164 -18.21 -3.87 17.57
C PHE A 164 -18.11 -2.36 17.84
N SER A 165 -18.85 -1.86 18.84
CA SER A 165 -18.81 -0.46 19.27
C SER A 165 -17.44 -0.03 19.79
N ASP A 166 -16.71 -0.95 20.42
CA ASP A 166 -15.42 -0.72 21.06
C ASP A 166 -14.24 -1.38 20.32
N SER A 167 -14.39 -1.62 19.01
CA SER A 167 -13.36 -2.26 18.17
C SER A 167 -11.98 -1.62 18.35
N CYS A 168 -11.91 -0.30 18.37
CA CYS A 168 -10.63 0.40 18.52
C CYS A 168 -10.00 0.18 19.90
N HIS A 169 -10.78 0.10 20.97
CA HIS A 169 -10.23 -0.25 22.29
C HIS A 169 -9.79 -1.72 22.39
N ARG A 170 -10.37 -2.60 21.57
CA ARG A 170 -10.07 -4.03 21.56
C ARG A 170 -8.81 -4.39 20.78
N PHE A 171 -8.57 -3.68 19.67
CA PHE A 171 -7.48 -3.99 18.74
C PHE A 171 -6.25 -3.09 18.91
N ILE A 172 -6.38 -1.96 19.59
CA ILE A 172 -5.24 -1.19 20.06
C ILE A 172 -4.71 -1.90 21.32
N PRO A 173 -3.46 -2.39 21.32
CA PRO A 173 -2.82 -2.82 22.56
C PRO A 173 -2.93 -1.65 23.53
N GLN A 174 -3.26 -1.90 24.80
CA GLN A 174 -3.06 -0.88 25.83
C GLN A 174 -1.56 -0.59 25.94
N GLN A 175 -1.02 0.21 25.01
CA GLN A 175 0.27 0.83 25.16
C GLN A 175 0.08 1.92 26.21
N ASN A 176 0.30 1.52 27.47
CA ASN A 176 0.57 2.37 28.63
C ASN A 176 -0.03 3.78 28.59
N PHE A 177 -1.36 3.89 28.50
CA PHE A 177 -2.03 5.13 28.95
C PHE A 177 -1.78 5.36 30.46
N SER A 178 -1.38 4.31 31.18
CA SER A 178 -0.88 4.34 32.54
C SER A 178 0.39 5.19 32.71
N GLU A 179 1.37 5.18 31.80
CA GLU A 179 2.61 5.97 31.97
C GLU A 179 2.39 7.48 31.75
N ILE A 180 1.43 7.86 30.89
CA ILE A 180 1.08 9.28 30.69
C ILE A 180 0.24 9.80 31.85
N SER A 181 -0.68 8.99 32.40
CA SER A 181 -1.47 9.39 33.58
C SER A 181 -0.59 9.54 34.85
N HIS A 182 0.43 8.69 35.02
CA HIS A 182 1.39 8.80 36.13
C HIS A 182 2.35 9.99 35.97
N SER A 183 2.74 10.38 34.76
CA SER A 183 3.57 11.57 34.55
C SER A 183 2.80 12.87 34.80
N ILE A 184 1.51 12.92 34.44
CA ILE A 184 0.66 14.09 34.70
C ILE A 184 0.29 14.20 36.20
N SER A 185 0.07 13.07 36.89
CA SER A 185 -0.19 13.08 38.35
C SER A 185 1.03 13.49 39.19
N ASN A 186 2.25 13.22 38.72
CA ASN A 186 3.47 13.65 39.42
C ASN A 186 3.81 15.13 39.18
N TYR A 187 3.21 15.78 38.18
CA TYR A 187 3.37 17.23 37.95
C TYR A 187 2.34 18.09 38.70
N SER A 188 1.21 17.52 39.12
CA SER A 188 0.13 18.26 39.80
C SER A 188 0.25 18.29 41.33
N HIS A 189 1.17 17.51 41.93
CA HIS A 189 1.51 17.60 43.34
C HIS A 189 3.03 17.56 43.56
N PRO A 190 3.73 18.71 43.55
CA PRO A 190 5.01 18.80 44.23
C PRO A 190 4.73 18.67 45.73
N SER A 191 5.22 17.58 46.33
CA SER A 191 5.30 17.42 47.77
C SER A 191 6.27 18.45 48.34
N MET A 192 5.72 19.42 49.10
CA MET A 192 6.31 20.40 50.03
C MET A 192 7.56 21.16 49.60
#